data_AF-A0A7J7CJB6-F1
#
_entry.id   AF-A0A7J7CJB6-F1
#
_cell.length_a   1.000
_cell.length_b   1.000
_cell.length_c   1.000
_cell.angle_alpha   90.00
_cell.angle_beta   90.00
_cell.angle_gamma   90.00
#
_symmetry.space_group_name_H-M   'P 1'
#
loop_
_entity.id
_entity.type
_entity.pdbx_description
1 polymer ?
#
loop_
_entity_poly.entity_id
_entity_poly.type
_entity_poly.pdbx_seq_one_letter_code
_entity_poly.pdbx_strand_id
1 'polypeptide(L)'
;MERSPGLLFNKWITTIASIWIQCGGGSSYTFGIYSSVLKSTQGYDQSTLDVVSVFKDIGANVGVLSGVLYSNNRYGPWVVHLAGAIQCFAGYFLMWTSVVGLIKPPPLPLMCVFMLLAAHAQTFFNTANVVTGVRNFTDYGGTIVGIMKGFLGLSGAILIQVYATLCEGNPSTFILILAFLPTILSLSLMCLVRIHETNTVDDKKYLNGLSTFSLIIAGYLMIIIILDNVFTLPLLVRTVTFVLLLLLLSLPLVIAVKAQKDYAMRFQQEFSIETTPLLNKTGHPTATFGDERVPLNEDEMNLWQAVCTGNFWLLFVSMLCGMGSGLATINNMSQIGESLHYTTTEINSLISLWSIWNFLGRFGAGYVSDVFLHKKGCARPLFIAITLATMTVGHIVIASGFSKNLYIGSVVVGICYGSQWSLMPTITSEIFGVRNMGTIFNTIAIASPIGSYIFSVRVIGYIYDKVATGEHDSCFGTHCFMVSFLIMASVAFFGCLVALALFFRTRRFYERIVQRRLRRM
;
A
#
# COMPACT_ATOMS: atom_id res chain seq x y z
N MET A 1 4.68 -26.72 -29.33
CA MET A 1 4.69 -25.49 -30.15
C MET A 1 4.70 -24.31 -29.20
N GLU A 2 5.86 -24.05 -28.58
CA GLU A 2 6.02 -22.98 -27.59
C GLU A 2 6.00 -21.62 -28.30
N ARG A 3 5.10 -20.73 -27.87
CA ARG A 3 5.04 -19.36 -28.36
C ARG A 3 6.37 -18.68 -28.06
N SER A 4 6.95 -18.01 -29.05
CA SER A 4 8.04 -17.07 -28.81
C SER A 4 7.67 -16.11 -27.66
N PRO A 5 8.60 -15.75 -26.78
CA PRO A 5 8.31 -14.81 -25.70
C PRO A 5 7.96 -13.45 -26.31
N GLY A 6 6.67 -13.12 -26.34
CA GLY A 6 6.21 -11.84 -26.86
C GLY A 6 6.80 -10.67 -26.05
N LEU A 7 7.32 -9.65 -26.73
CA LEU A 7 7.94 -8.47 -26.12
C LEU A 7 7.01 -7.71 -25.14
N LEU A 8 5.69 -7.90 -25.26
CA LEU A 8 4.69 -7.16 -24.50
C LEU A 8 4.11 -7.93 -23.30
N PHE A 9 4.30 -9.24 -23.21
CA PHE A 9 3.63 -10.09 -22.20
C PHE A 9 4.66 -10.87 -21.38
N ASN A 10 5.22 -10.20 -20.36
CA ASN A 10 6.11 -10.80 -19.38
C ASN A 10 5.87 -10.19 -17.99
N LYS A 11 6.42 -10.84 -16.94
CA LYS A 11 6.26 -10.40 -15.55
C LYS A 11 6.80 -8.99 -15.26
N TRP A 12 7.81 -8.53 -16.00
CA TRP A 12 8.36 -7.17 -15.84
C TRP A 12 7.39 -6.12 -16.39
N ILE A 13 6.82 -6.34 -17.58
CA ILE A 13 5.78 -5.45 -18.13
C ILE A 13 4.52 -5.45 -17.24
N THR A 14 4.12 -6.61 -16.72
CA THR A 14 3.07 -6.67 -15.69
C THR A 14 3.41 -5.82 -14.47
N THR A 15 4.66 -5.86 -14.00
CA THR A 15 5.12 -5.07 -12.85
C THR A 15 5.05 -3.57 -13.15
N ILE A 16 5.48 -3.14 -14.34
CA ILE A 16 5.41 -1.72 -14.74
C ILE A 16 3.96 -1.25 -14.88
N ALA A 17 3.10 -2.04 -15.54
CA ALA A 17 1.67 -1.75 -15.63
C ALA A 17 1.04 -1.62 -14.23
N SER A 18 1.39 -2.53 -13.31
CA SER A 18 0.93 -2.50 -11.93
C SER A 18 1.41 -1.23 -11.20
N ILE A 19 2.68 -0.83 -11.36
CA ILE A 19 3.22 0.42 -10.77
C ILE A 19 2.40 1.63 -11.23
N TRP A 20 2.13 1.76 -12.53
CA TRP A 20 1.35 2.88 -13.07
C TRP A 20 -0.08 2.92 -12.53
N ILE A 21 -0.75 1.76 -12.41
CA ILE A 21 -2.06 1.67 -11.78
C ILE A 21 -1.97 2.09 -10.30
N GLN A 22 -0.95 1.64 -9.56
CA GLN A 22 -0.76 2.01 -8.15
C GLN A 22 -0.52 3.52 -7.97
N CYS A 23 0.17 4.19 -8.90
CA CYS A 23 0.38 5.64 -8.86
C CYS A 23 -0.93 6.46 -8.93
N GLY A 24 -1.99 5.91 -9.52
CA GLY A 24 -3.33 6.53 -9.50
C GLY A 24 -4.26 5.97 -8.40
N GLY A 25 -3.86 4.90 -7.71
CA GLY A 25 -4.75 4.09 -6.88
C GLY A 25 -5.08 4.66 -5.50
N GLY A 26 -4.27 5.59 -4.96
CA GLY A 26 -4.47 6.16 -3.61
C GLY A 26 -5.13 7.52 -3.61
N SER A 27 -6.19 7.68 -4.40
CA SER A 27 -7.03 8.89 -4.45
C SER A 27 -7.73 9.19 -3.11
N SER A 28 -7.90 8.19 -2.24
CA SER A 28 -8.43 8.40 -0.89
C SER A 28 -7.50 9.28 -0.02
N TYR A 29 -6.18 9.27 -0.28
CA TYR A 29 -5.20 10.07 0.47
C TYR A 29 -5.29 11.57 0.15
N THR A 30 -5.99 11.96 -0.91
CA THR A 30 -6.14 13.37 -1.31
C THR A 30 -7.46 13.98 -0.85
N PHE A 31 -8.21 13.30 0.05
CA PHE A 31 -9.46 13.81 0.61
C PHE A 31 -9.34 15.24 1.16
N GLY A 32 -8.22 15.56 1.80
CA GLY A 32 -7.95 16.91 2.33
C GLY A 32 -8.05 18.03 1.28
N ILE A 33 -7.75 17.74 0.01
CA ILE A 33 -7.80 18.73 -1.08
C ILE A 33 -9.24 19.16 -1.41
N TYR A 34 -10.18 18.21 -1.43
CA TYR A 34 -11.55 18.45 -1.90
C TYR A 34 -12.62 18.37 -0.80
N SER A 35 -12.26 17.94 0.41
CA SER A 35 -13.19 17.83 1.53
C SER A 35 -13.86 19.15 1.90
N SER A 36 -13.15 20.28 1.78
CA SER A 36 -13.69 21.62 2.06
C SER A 36 -14.77 22.04 1.05
N VAL A 37 -14.56 21.79 -0.25
CA VAL A 37 -15.57 22.08 -1.28
C VAL A 37 -16.77 21.13 -1.17
N LEU A 38 -16.53 19.87 -0.79
CA LEU A 38 -17.62 18.94 -0.50
C LEU A 38 -18.46 19.43 0.68
N LYS A 39 -17.80 19.85 1.77
CA LYS A 39 -18.48 20.39 2.95
C LYS A 39 -19.37 21.58 2.62
N SER A 40 -18.81 22.59 1.94
CA SER A 40 -19.52 23.83 1.66
C SER A 40 -20.68 23.66 0.67
N THR A 41 -20.48 22.87 -0.40
CA THR A 41 -21.51 22.67 -1.43
C THR A 41 -22.68 21.79 -0.96
N GLN A 42 -22.43 20.87 -0.01
CA GLN A 42 -23.46 19.99 0.52
C GLN A 42 -24.10 20.50 1.82
N GLY A 43 -23.67 21.66 2.33
CA GLY A 43 -24.18 22.22 3.58
C GLY A 43 -23.85 21.38 4.82
N TYR A 44 -22.71 20.69 4.81
CA TYR A 44 -22.30 19.81 5.91
C TYR A 44 -21.57 20.60 7.01
N ASP A 45 -21.82 20.20 8.26
CA ASP A 45 -20.94 20.55 9.38
C ASP A 45 -19.71 19.62 9.43
N GLN A 46 -18.81 19.84 10.40
CA GLN A 46 -17.59 19.04 10.49
C GLN A 46 -17.88 17.58 10.83
N SER A 47 -18.77 17.33 11.80
CA SER A 47 -19.18 15.97 12.19
C SER A 47 -19.73 15.17 11.01
N THR A 48 -20.55 15.79 10.16
CA THR A 48 -21.12 15.15 8.97
C THR A 48 -20.03 14.82 7.94
N LEU A 49 -19.08 15.72 7.71
CA LEU A 49 -17.93 15.46 6.82
C LEU A 49 -17.05 14.33 7.37
N ASP A 50 -16.87 14.26 8.68
CA ASP A 50 -16.11 13.20 9.33
C ASP A 50 -16.77 11.83 9.13
N VAL A 51 -18.10 11.75 9.14
CA VAL A 51 -18.83 10.53 8.75
C VAL A 51 -18.48 10.12 7.32
N VAL A 52 -18.46 11.06 6.36
CA VAL A 52 -18.05 10.76 4.98
C VAL A 52 -16.60 10.26 4.92
N SER A 53 -15.70 10.86 5.71
CA SER A 53 -14.29 10.43 5.84
C SER A 53 -14.17 9.01 6.43
N VAL A 54 -15.04 8.63 7.38
CA VAL A 54 -15.10 7.25 7.90
C VAL A 54 -15.46 6.25 6.78
N PHE A 55 -16.45 6.57 5.94
CA PHE A 55 -16.81 5.72 4.81
C PHE A 55 -15.70 5.63 3.75
N LYS A 56 -14.93 6.70 3.54
CA LYS A 56 -13.68 6.67 2.76
C LYS A 56 -12.70 5.67 3.38
N ASP A 57 -12.43 5.74 4.69
CA ASP A 57 -11.50 4.83 5.36
C ASP A 57 -11.98 3.38 5.28
N ILE A 58 -13.27 3.12 5.49
CA ILE A 58 -13.86 1.78 5.31
C ILE A 58 -13.65 1.29 3.88
N GLY A 59 -14.02 2.08 2.87
CA GLY A 59 -13.84 1.72 1.47
C GLY A 59 -12.39 1.40 1.12
N ALA A 60 -11.45 2.26 1.54
CA ALA A 60 -10.02 2.12 1.24
C ALA A 60 -9.34 0.88 1.86
N ASN A 61 -9.96 0.27 2.88
CA ASN A 61 -9.36 -0.81 3.68
C ASN A 61 -10.13 -2.15 3.61
N VAL A 62 -11.45 -2.13 3.41
CA VAL A 62 -12.29 -3.34 3.42
C VAL A 62 -12.38 -3.94 2.01
N GLY A 63 -11.32 -4.64 1.57
CA GLY A 63 -11.22 -5.14 0.20
C GLY A 63 -11.62 -6.60 -0.03
N VAL A 64 -12.38 -7.24 0.87
CA VAL A 64 -12.62 -8.70 0.83
C VAL A 64 -13.20 -9.15 -0.51
N LEU A 65 -14.12 -8.36 -1.08
CA LEU A 65 -14.74 -8.63 -2.38
C LEU A 65 -13.71 -8.67 -3.53
N SER A 66 -12.70 -7.80 -3.50
CA SER A 66 -11.63 -7.82 -4.51
C SER A 66 -10.82 -9.11 -4.46
N GLY A 67 -10.60 -9.64 -3.25
CA GLY A 67 -9.92 -10.92 -3.02
C GLY A 67 -10.72 -12.10 -3.55
N VAL A 68 -12.01 -12.16 -3.22
CA VAL A 68 -12.93 -13.21 -3.68
C VAL A 68 -13.04 -13.19 -5.21
N LEU A 69 -13.16 -11.99 -5.80
CA LEU A 69 -13.20 -11.84 -7.25
C LEU A 69 -11.88 -12.30 -7.89
N TYR A 70 -10.73 -11.98 -7.29
CA TYR A 70 -9.43 -12.45 -7.79
C TYR A 70 -9.29 -13.98 -7.71
N SER A 71 -9.68 -14.61 -6.59
CA SER A 71 -9.49 -16.05 -6.36
C SER A 71 -10.43 -16.93 -7.17
N ASN A 72 -11.65 -16.47 -7.42
CA ASN A 72 -12.69 -17.25 -8.12
C ASN A 72 -12.68 -17.04 -9.63
N ASN A 73 -11.93 -16.07 -10.13
CA ASN A 73 -11.96 -15.72 -11.54
C ASN A 73 -10.96 -16.54 -12.37
N ARG A 74 -11.48 -17.31 -13.32
CA ARG A 74 -10.67 -18.03 -14.33
C ARG A 74 -10.16 -17.11 -15.45
N TYR A 75 -10.74 -15.92 -15.62
CA TYR A 75 -10.44 -15.00 -16.71
C TYR A 75 -9.22 -14.09 -16.45
N GLY A 76 -8.65 -14.12 -15.24
CA GLY A 76 -7.41 -13.40 -14.89
C GLY A 76 -7.59 -12.07 -14.15
N PRO A 77 -6.50 -11.38 -13.78
CA PRO A 77 -6.53 -10.18 -12.93
C PRO A 77 -7.32 -8.99 -13.49
N TRP A 78 -7.48 -8.89 -14.82
CA TRP A 78 -8.09 -7.74 -15.49
C TRP A 78 -9.55 -7.48 -15.06
N VAL A 79 -10.32 -8.51 -14.70
CA VAL A 79 -11.72 -8.35 -14.24
C VAL A 79 -11.77 -7.58 -12.93
N VAL A 80 -10.79 -7.81 -12.04
CA VAL A 80 -10.69 -7.09 -10.77
C VAL A 80 -10.34 -5.62 -11.04
N HIS A 81 -9.45 -5.34 -11.99
CA HIS A 81 -9.15 -3.97 -12.42
C HIS A 81 -10.35 -3.26 -13.05
N LEU A 82 -11.13 -3.95 -13.89
CA LEU A 82 -12.34 -3.41 -14.50
C LEU A 82 -13.38 -3.07 -13.44
N ALA A 83 -13.63 -3.98 -12.49
CA ALA A 83 -14.54 -3.73 -11.38
C ALA A 83 -14.09 -2.54 -10.53
N GLY A 84 -12.79 -2.41 -10.25
CA GLY A 84 -12.23 -1.24 -9.58
C GLY A 84 -12.40 0.05 -10.39
N ALA A 85 -12.20 0.01 -11.70
CA ALA A 85 -12.34 1.18 -12.58
C ALA A 85 -13.79 1.70 -12.62
N ILE A 86 -14.78 0.79 -12.69
CA ILE A 86 -16.19 1.13 -12.63
C ILE A 86 -16.52 1.80 -11.29
N GLN A 87 -16.04 1.24 -10.17
CA GLN A 87 -16.25 1.81 -8.83
C GLN A 87 -15.61 3.19 -8.69
N CYS A 88 -14.37 3.35 -9.17
CA CYS A 88 -13.64 4.61 -9.10
C CYS A 88 -14.36 5.72 -9.86
N PHE A 89 -14.72 5.43 -11.12
CA PHE A 89 -15.46 6.37 -11.95
C PHE A 89 -16.81 6.72 -11.32
N ALA A 90 -17.64 5.72 -10.99
CA ALA A 90 -18.96 5.95 -10.45
C ALA A 90 -18.92 6.76 -9.14
N GLY A 91 -18.05 6.41 -8.19
CA GLY A 91 -17.96 7.10 -6.91
C GLY A 91 -17.52 8.56 -7.04
N TYR A 92 -16.40 8.81 -7.72
CA TYR A 92 -15.88 10.18 -7.88
C TYR A 92 -16.73 11.02 -8.83
N PHE A 93 -17.26 10.45 -9.91
CA PHE A 93 -18.10 11.19 -10.86
C PHE A 93 -19.43 11.62 -10.23
N LEU A 94 -20.10 10.74 -9.47
CA LEU A 94 -21.35 11.09 -8.76
C LEU A 94 -21.12 12.11 -7.64
N MET A 95 -19.97 12.03 -6.95
CA MET A 95 -19.58 13.06 -6.01
C MET A 95 -19.32 14.39 -6.71
N TRP A 96 -18.61 14.39 -7.83
CA TRP A 96 -18.36 15.59 -8.64
C TRP A 96 -19.67 16.23 -9.12
N THR A 97 -20.60 15.46 -9.70
CA THR A 97 -21.90 16.01 -10.15
C THR A 97 -22.70 16.62 -9.02
N SER A 98 -22.60 16.09 -7.80
CA SER A 98 -23.20 16.67 -6.59
C SER A 98 -22.54 18.00 -6.20
N VAL A 99 -21.20 18.05 -6.26
CA VAL A 99 -20.41 19.24 -5.88
C VAL A 99 -20.60 20.39 -6.86
N VAL A 100 -20.70 20.12 -8.17
CA VAL A 100 -20.95 21.16 -9.18
C VAL A 100 -22.43 21.53 -9.36
N GLY A 101 -23.33 20.88 -8.61
CA GLY A 101 -24.77 21.18 -8.65
C GLY A 101 -25.52 20.64 -9.88
N LEU A 102 -24.95 19.66 -10.59
CA LEU A 102 -25.64 18.98 -11.71
C LEU A 102 -26.78 18.08 -11.22
N ILE A 103 -26.68 17.57 -9.99
CA ILE A 103 -27.75 16.85 -9.30
C ILE A 103 -28.10 17.55 -7.99
N LYS A 104 -29.33 17.37 -7.51
CA LYS A 104 -29.72 17.87 -6.18
C LYS A 104 -28.80 17.27 -5.11
N PRO A 105 -28.41 18.03 -4.07
CA PRO A 105 -27.58 17.52 -2.99
C PRO A 105 -28.15 16.20 -2.45
N PRO A 106 -27.40 15.08 -2.56
CA PRO A 106 -27.90 13.79 -2.10
C PRO A 106 -27.97 13.77 -0.57
N PRO A 107 -28.86 12.95 0.01
CA PRO A 107 -28.85 12.73 1.45
C PRO A 107 -27.51 12.12 1.89
N LEU A 108 -27.08 12.43 3.12
CA LEU A 108 -25.78 12.00 3.66
C LEU A 108 -25.46 10.50 3.43
N PRO A 109 -26.38 9.54 3.66
CA PRO A 109 -26.07 8.12 3.43
C PRO A 109 -25.69 7.83 1.97
N LEU A 110 -26.29 8.52 1.01
CA LEU A 110 -25.98 8.33 -0.41
C LEU A 110 -24.61 8.94 -0.77
N MET A 111 -24.26 10.09 -0.21
CA MET A 111 -22.90 10.65 -0.34
C MET A 111 -21.84 9.72 0.28
N CYS A 112 -22.15 9.09 1.42
CA CYS A 112 -21.30 8.08 2.04
C CYS A 112 -21.11 6.85 1.14
N VAL A 113 -22.15 6.42 0.42
CA VAL A 113 -22.04 5.35 -0.59
C VAL A 113 -21.15 5.77 -1.76
N PHE A 114 -21.27 7.00 -2.27
CA PHE A 114 -20.39 7.50 -3.33
C PHE A 114 -18.92 7.51 -2.89
N MET A 115 -18.65 8.00 -1.68
CA MET A 115 -17.31 8.03 -1.10
C MET A 115 -16.75 6.64 -0.84
N LEU A 116 -17.57 5.73 -0.29
CA LEU A 116 -17.18 4.34 -0.09
C LEU A 116 -16.84 3.67 -1.42
N LEU A 117 -17.66 3.84 -2.46
CA LEU A 117 -17.43 3.26 -3.77
C LEU A 117 -16.12 3.77 -4.40
N ALA A 118 -15.90 5.09 -4.33
CA ALA A 118 -14.68 5.74 -4.80
C ALA A 118 -13.43 5.19 -4.09
N ALA A 119 -13.47 5.09 -2.77
CA ALA A 119 -12.35 4.58 -1.98
C ALA A 119 -12.16 3.07 -2.12
N HIS A 120 -13.23 2.30 -2.31
CA HIS A 120 -13.19 0.85 -2.43
C HIS A 120 -12.52 0.36 -3.73
N ALA A 121 -12.56 1.18 -4.79
CA ALA A 121 -11.77 0.94 -6.00
C ALA A 121 -10.26 0.74 -5.73
N GLN A 122 -9.71 1.45 -4.74
CA GLN A 122 -8.32 1.29 -4.30
C GLN A 122 -7.99 -0.15 -3.93
N THR A 123 -8.92 -0.83 -3.23
CA THR A 123 -8.71 -2.22 -2.80
C THR A 123 -8.66 -3.17 -3.99
N PHE A 124 -9.45 -2.92 -5.04
CA PHE A 124 -9.45 -3.72 -6.27
C PHE A 124 -8.14 -3.59 -7.03
N PHE A 125 -7.68 -2.36 -7.27
CA PHE A 125 -6.39 -2.10 -7.90
C PHE A 125 -5.25 -2.73 -7.11
N ASN A 126 -5.25 -2.52 -5.80
CA ASN A 126 -4.22 -3.03 -4.92
C ASN A 126 -4.20 -4.57 -4.88
N THR A 127 -5.35 -5.23 -4.76
CA THR A 127 -5.41 -6.69 -4.70
C THR A 127 -4.93 -7.32 -5.98
N ALA A 128 -5.38 -6.83 -7.13
CA ALA A 128 -4.97 -7.36 -8.42
C ALA A 128 -3.45 -7.24 -8.63
N ASN A 129 -2.87 -6.07 -8.30
CA ASN A 129 -1.44 -5.81 -8.45
C ASN A 129 -0.58 -6.61 -7.46
N VAL A 130 -0.94 -6.61 -6.17
CA VAL A 130 -0.16 -7.26 -5.11
C VAL A 130 -0.17 -8.77 -5.26
N VAL A 131 -1.33 -9.40 -5.46
CA VAL A 131 -1.42 -10.86 -5.58
C VAL A 131 -0.72 -11.34 -6.84
N THR A 132 -0.87 -10.61 -7.96
CA THR A 132 -0.15 -10.92 -9.21
C THR A 132 1.36 -10.76 -9.05
N GLY A 133 1.82 -9.71 -8.36
CA GLY A 133 3.23 -9.50 -8.05
C GLY A 133 3.83 -10.65 -7.23
N VAL A 134 3.16 -11.08 -6.15
CA VAL A 134 3.61 -12.21 -5.32
C VAL A 134 3.66 -13.52 -6.11
N ARG A 135 2.67 -13.77 -6.98
CA ARG A 135 2.66 -14.95 -7.87
C ARG A 135 3.81 -14.93 -8.88
N ASN A 136 4.16 -13.75 -9.41
CA ASN A 136 5.23 -13.60 -10.40
C ASN A 136 6.65 -13.63 -9.79
N PHE A 137 6.78 -13.32 -8.50
CA PHE A 137 8.07 -13.23 -7.80
C PHE A 137 8.01 -13.93 -6.43
N THR A 138 7.75 -15.24 -6.45
CA THR A 138 7.54 -16.05 -5.23
C THR A 138 8.71 -16.01 -4.24
N ASP A 139 9.95 -15.90 -4.74
CA ASP A 139 11.14 -15.81 -3.88
C ASP A 139 11.38 -14.41 -3.30
N TYR A 140 10.84 -13.37 -3.93
CA TYR A 140 11.03 -11.96 -3.55
C TYR A 140 9.69 -11.29 -3.24
N GLY A 141 8.78 -12.03 -2.60
CA GLY A 141 7.43 -11.61 -2.25
C GLY A 141 7.41 -10.30 -1.46
N GLY A 142 8.30 -10.11 -0.49
CA GLY A 142 8.37 -8.88 0.29
C GLY A 142 8.80 -7.67 -0.53
N THR A 143 9.79 -7.84 -1.41
CA THR A 143 10.29 -6.76 -2.27
C THR A 143 9.22 -6.32 -3.26
N ILE A 144 8.57 -7.26 -3.96
CA ILE A 144 7.54 -6.91 -4.94
C ILE A 144 6.32 -6.29 -4.27
N VAL A 145 5.87 -6.82 -3.13
CA VAL A 145 4.80 -6.22 -2.32
C VAL A 145 5.21 -4.82 -1.89
N GLY A 146 6.44 -4.64 -1.41
CA GLY A 146 6.98 -3.35 -0.98
C GLY A 146 6.98 -2.31 -2.09
N ILE A 147 7.33 -2.70 -3.32
CA ILE A 147 7.24 -1.83 -4.50
C ILE A 147 5.77 -1.50 -4.82
N MET A 148 4.90 -2.51 -4.96
CA MET A 148 3.48 -2.32 -5.29
C MET A 148 2.77 -1.44 -4.26
N LYS A 149 2.87 -1.78 -2.98
CA LYS A 149 2.30 -1.02 -1.87
C LYS A 149 2.98 0.34 -1.73
N GLY A 150 4.29 0.41 -1.97
CA GLY A 150 5.06 1.64 -1.98
C GLY A 150 4.47 2.67 -2.94
N PHE A 151 4.31 2.33 -4.22
CA PHE A 151 3.72 3.27 -5.19
C PHE A 151 2.29 3.67 -4.86
N LEU A 152 1.50 2.78 -4.24
CA LEU A 152 0.21 3.16 -3.67
C LEU A 152 0.36 4.16 -2.51
N GLY A 153 1.43 4.09 -1.71
CA GLY A 153 1.71 5.08 -0.67
C GLY A 153 2.16 6.43 -1.25
N LEU A 154 2.92 6.42 -2.35
CA LEU A 154 3.35 7.62 -3.06
C LEU A 154 2.25 8.28 -3.88
N SER A 155 1.19 7.55 -4.27
CA SER A 155 0.15 8.07 -5.16
C SER A 155 -0.53 9.32 -4.62
N GLY A 156 -0.65 9.47 -3.29
CA GLY A 156 -1.17 10.70 -2.70
C GLY A 156 -0.33 11.92 -3.07
N ALA A 157 0.99 11.84 -2.91
CA ALA A 157 1.93 12.89 -3.31
C ALA A 157 1.91 13.14 -4.83
N ILE A 158 1.84 12.09 -5.64
CA ILE A 158 1.73 12.20 -7.10
C ILE A 158 0.45 12.95 -7.50
N LEU A 159 -0.69 12.57 -6.93
CA LEU A 159 -1.98 13.20 -7.20
C LEU A 159 -2.06 14.64 -6.67
N ILE A 160 -1.39 14.96 -5.55
CA ILE A 160 -1.24 16.35 -5.08
C ILE A 160 -0.48 17.18 -6.11
N GLN A 161 0.60 16.64 -6.70
CA GLN A 161 1.33 17.36 -7.75
C GLN A 161 0.47 17.54 -9.02
N VAL A 162 -0.37 16.56 -9.36
CA VAL A 162 -1.39 16.69 -10.43
C VAL A 162 -2.34 17.85 -10.12
N TYR A 163 -2.86 17.93 -8.89
CA TYR A 163 -3.72 19.03 -8.45
C TYR A 163 -3.02 20.39 -8.60
N ALA A 164 -1.84 20.53 -8.00
CA ALA A 164 -1.06 21.77 -7.98
C ALA A 164 -0.64 22.24 -9.39
N THR A 165 -0.56 21.33 -10.37
CA THR A 165 -0.15 21.67 -11.75
C THR A 165 -1.33 21.94 -12.68
N LEU A 166 -2.41 21.15 -12.58
CA LEU A 166 -3.49 21.17 -13.59
C LEU A 166 -4.75 21.90 -13.15
N CYS A 167 -5.03 22.02 -11.86
CA CYS A 167 -6.30 22.55 -11.36
C CYS A 167 -6.17 23.21 -9.98
N GLU A 168 -5.03 23.82 -9.70
CA GLU A 168 -4.81 24.55 -8.46
C GLU A 168 -5.91 25.61 -8.25
N GLY A 169 -6.44 25.67 -7.03
CA GLY A 169 -7.53 26.57 -6.67
C GLY A 169 -8.91 26.08 -7.13
N ASN A 170 -9.01 24.94 -7.83
CA ASN A 170 -10.27 24.35 -8.27
C ASN A 170 -10.41 22.88 -7.82
N PRO A 171 -10.74 22.64 -6.53
CA PRO A 171 -10.90 21.28 -6.00
C PRO A 171 -12.04 20.48 -6.63
N SER A 172 -13.08 21.11 -7.18
CA SER A 172 -14.16 20.38 -7.87
C SER A 172 -13.66 19.75 -9.18
N THR A 173 -12.85 20.48 -9.97
CA THR A 173 -12.16 19.90 -11.14
C THR A 173 -11.24 18.75 -10.73
N PHE A 174 -10.61 18.83 -9.56
CA PHE A 174 -9.80 17.73 -9.06
C PHE A 174 -10.59 16.45 -8.78
N ILE A 175 -11.81 16.54 -8.23
CA ILE A 175 -12.70 15.38 -8.06
C ILE A 175 -12.98 14.72 -9.42
N LEU A 176 -13.19 15.52 -10.47
CA LEU A 176 -13.38 15.01 -11.84
C LEU A 176 -12.12 14.29 -12.36
N ILE A 177 -10.94 14.84 -12.11
CA ILE A 177 -9.67 14.19 -12.43
C ILE A 177 -9.54 12.84 -11.69
N LEU A 178 -9.94 12.76 -10.43
CA LEU A 178 -9.95 11.50 -9.66
C LEU A 178 -10.95 10.47 -10.22
N ALA A 179 -12.02 10.90 -10.89
CA ALA A 179 -12.94 10.00 -11.58
C ALA A 179 -12.31 9.40 -12.85
N PHE A 180 -11.56 10.21 -13.62
CA PHE A 180 -11.04 9.79 -14.92
C PHE A 180 -9.62 9.21 -14.87
N LEU A 181 -8.67 9.86 -14.19
CA LEU A 181 -7.25 9.50 -14.26
C LEU A 181 -6.98 8.05 -13.77
N PRO A 182 -7.38 7.63 -12.56
CA PRO A 182 -7.18 6.24 -12.12
C PRO A 182 -7.95 5.23 -12.98
N THR A 183 -9.16 5.60 -13.43
CA THR A 183 -10.01 4.78 -14.28
C THR A 183 -9.37 4.50 -15.63
N ILE A 184 -8.87 5.54 -16.32
CA ILE A 184 -8.19 5.42 -17.62
C ILE A 184 -6.89 4.64 -17.46
N LEU A 185 -6.10 4.90 -16.42
CA LEU A 185 -4.89 4.12 -16.13
C LEU A 185 -5.19 2.63 -15.94
N SER A 186 -6.23 2.31 -15.16
CA SER A 186 -6.66 0.91 -14.95
C SER A 186 -7.13 0.27 -16.27
N LEU A 187 -8.05 0.91 -17.00
CA LEU A 187 -8.61 0.35 -18.24
C LEU A 187 -7.58 0.17 -19.35
N SER A 188 -6.62 1.08 -19.47
CA SER A 188 -5.56 1.00 -20.49
C SER A 188 -4.53 -0.08 -20.19
N LEU A 189 -4.24 -0.34 -18.91
CA LEU A 189 -3.16 -1.23 -18.49
C LEU A 189 -3.63 -2.61 -17.97
N MET A 190 -4.93 -2.79 -17.66
CA MET A 190 -5.44 -4.01 -17.02
C MET A 190 -5.10 -5.30 -17.79
N CYS A 191 -5.08 -5.25 -19.13
CA CYS A 191 -4.78 -6.41 -19.97
C CYS A 191 -3.31 -6.85 -19.92
N LEU A 192 -2.41 -5.97 -19.46
CA LEU A 192 -0.98 -6.25 -19.28
C LEU A 192 -0.69 -6.89 -17.91
N VAL A 193 -1.62 -6.79 -16.95
CA VAL A 193 -1.46 -7.37 -15.61
C VAL A 193 -1.83 -8.86 -15.66
N ARG A 194 -0.82 -9.73 -15.74
CA ARG A 194 -0.99 -11.17 -15.90
C ARG A 194 -0.04 -11.96 -15.00
N ILE A 195 -0.50 -13.15 -14.63
CA ILE A 195 0.31 -14.11 -13.90
C ILE A 195 1.23 -14.82 -14.91
N HIS A 196 2.51 -14.86 -14.60
CA HIS A 196 3.55 -15.54 -15.37
C HIS A 196 4.24 -16.52 -14.42
N GLU A 197 4.07 -17.82 -14.66
CA GLU A 197 4.69 -18.88 -13.86
C GLU A 197 6.16 -19.09 -14.28
N THR A 198 6.99 -18.05 -14.17
CA THR A 198 8.41 -18.11 -14.55
C THR A 198 9.32 -17.71 -13.39
N ASN A 199 10.15 -18.65 -12.94
CA ASN A 199 11.27 -18.36 -12.06
C ASN A 199 12.50 -18.06 -12.92
N THR A 200 13.06 -16.86 -12.79
CA THR A 200 14.26 -16.46 -13.54
C THR A 200 15.40 -16.13 -12.59
N VAL A 201 16.59 -16.64 -12.90
CA VAL A 201 17.80 -16.54 -12.06
C VAL A 201 18.15 -15.10 -11.68
N ASP A 202 17.84 -14.13 -12.54
CA ASP A 202 18.24 -12.73 -12.39
C ASP A 202 17.17 -11.83 -11.75
N ASP A 203 16.09 -12.37 -11.17
CA ASP A 203 15.00 -11.57 -10.59
C ASP A 203 15.48 -10.53 -9.58
N LYS A 204 16.41 -10.93 -8.72
CA LYS A 204 17.03 -10.06 -7.72
C LYS A 204 17.67 -8.81 -8.33
N LYS A 205 18.37 -8.98 -9.46
CA LYS A 205 19.12 -7.90 -10.12
C LYS A 205 18.16 -6.81 -10.59
N TYR A 206 17.10 -7.19 -11.30
CA TYR A 206 16.15 -6.21 -11.85
C TYR A 206 15.18 -5.68 -10.79
N LEU A 207 14.77 -6.48 -9.80
CA LEU A 207 14.01 -5.99 -8.65
C LEU A 207 14.80 -4.98 -7.83
N ASN A 208 16.11 -5.18 -7.64
CA ASN A 208 16.99 -4.17 -7.02
C ASN A 208 17.05 -2.89 -7.87
N GLY A 209 17.09 -3.01 -9.20
CA GLY A 209 17.00 -1.86 -10.10
C GLY A 209 15.71 -1.07 -9.91
N LEU A 210 14.55 -1.74 -9.89
CA LEU A 210 13.24 -1.12 -9.66
C LEU A 210 13.14 -0.49 -8.26
N SER A 211 13.73 -1.15 -7.28
CA SER A 211 13.82 -0.67 -5.89
C SER A 211 14.57 0.66 -5.80
N THR A 212 15.74 0.75 -6.46
CA THR A 212 16.52 2.00 -6.52
C THR A 212 15.72 3.13 -7.17
N PHE A 213 15.02 2.88 -8.28
CA PHE A 213 14.18 3.90 -8.90
C PHE A 213 13.02 4.35 -8.02
N SER A 214 12.39 3.42 -7.29
CA SER A 214 11.31 3.74 -6.36
C SER A 214 11.81 4.71 -5.27
N LEU A 215 13.03 4.49 -4.75
CA LEU A 215 13.67 5.41 -3.79
C LEU A 215 14.02 6.76 -4.40
N ILE A 216 14.50 6.80 -5.64
CA ILE A 216 14.80 8.05 -6.36
C ILE A 216 13.52 8.89 -6.52
N ILE A 217 12.41 8.28 -6.92
CA ILE A 217 11.12 8.96 -7.07
C ILE A 217 10.62 9.51 -5.73
N ALA A 218 10.75 8.73 -4.65
CA ALA A 218 10.37 9.20 -3.32
C ALA A 218 11.23 10.36 -2.83
N GLY A 219 12.55 10.28 -3.02
CA GLY A 219 13.47 11.38 -2.68
C GLY A 219 13.18 12.63 -3.50
N TYR A 220 12.90 12.46 -4.79
CA TYR A 220 12.46 13.53 -5.68
C TYR A 220 11.17 14.21 -5.17
N LEU A 221 10.11 13.43 -4.92
CA LEU A 221 8.84 13.95 -4.40
C LEU A 221 9.02 14.65 -3.04
N MET A 222 9.84 14.08 -2.15
CA MET A 222 10.16 14.70 -0.86
C MET A 222 10.79 16.08 -1.04
N ILE A 223 11.77 16.21 -1.94
CA ILE A 223 12.41 17.50 -2.22
C ILE A 223 11.39 18.50 -2.77
N ILE A 224 10.55 18.09 -3.73
CA ILE A 224 9.54 18.98 -4.32
C ILE A 224 8.51 19.42 -3.27
N ILE A 225 8.02 18.50 -2.43
CA ILE A 225 7.07 18.80 -1.34
C ILE A 225 7.68 19.82 -0.37
N ILE A 226 8.94 19.64 0.02
CA ILE A 226 9.61 20.58 0.93
C ILE A 226 9.79 21.94 0.25
N LEU A 227 10.24 21.98 -1.00
CA LEU A 227 10.44 23.23 -1.74
C LEU A 227 9.12 23.98 -1.95
N ASP A 228 8.03 23.29 -2.28
CA ASP A 228 6.73 23.91 -2.47
C ASP A 228 6.15 24.48 -1.17
N ASN A 229 6.32 23.78 -0.05
CA ASN A 229 5.90 24.28 1.26
C ASN A 229 6.72 25.48 1.75
N VAL A 230 7.99 25.60 1.36
CA VAL A 230 8.87 26.71 1.79
C VAL A 230 8.78 27.92 0.87
N PHE A 231 8.74 27.70 -0.44
CA PHE A 231 8.91 28.76 -1.44
C PHE A 231 7.66 29.06 -2.27
N THR A 232 6.59 28.29 -2.16
CA THR A 232 5.38 28.38 -3.01
C THR A 232 5.75 28.43 -4.50
N LEU A 233 5.95 27.27 -5.13
CA LEU A 233 6.53 27.21 -6.47
C LEU A 233 5.60 27.83 -7.53
N PRO A 234 6.13 28.64 -8.47
CA PRO A 234 5.32 29.17 -9.56
C PRO A 234 4.89 28.06 -10.53
N LEU A 235 3.80 28.29 -11.27
CA LEU A 235 3.20 27.32 -12.19
C LEU A 235 4.20 26.72 -13.19
N LEU A 236 5.13 27.52 -13.71
CA LEU A 236 6.17 27.05 -14.63
C LEU A 236 7.05 25.97 -13.98
N VAL A 237 7.51 26.21 -12.74
CA VAL A 237 8.34 25.25 -12.00
C VAL A 237 7.54 24.00 -11.64
N ARG A 238 6.26 24.16 -11.26
CA ARG A 238 5.35 23.03 -11.03
C ARG A 238 5.15 22.18 -12.28
N THR A 239 5.01 22.82 -13.44
CA THR A 239 4.88 22.13 -14.74
C THR A 239 6.15 21.37 -15.10
N VAL A 240 7.32 22.00 -14.98
CA VAL A 240 8.61 21.36 -15.27
C VAL A 240 8.84 20.18 -14.33
N THR A 241 8.61 20.36 -13.04
CA THR A 241 8.74 19.28 -12.05
C THR A 241 7.76 18.15 -12.32
N PHE A 242 6.51 18.46 -12.67
CA PHE A 242 5.53 17.44 -13.05
C PHE A 242 5.96 16.64 -14.30
N VAL A 243 6.48 17.29 -15.34
CA VAL A 243 7.01 16.61 -16.53
C VAL A 243 8.20 15.71 -16.16
N LEU A 244 9.12 16.19 -15.31
CA LEU A 244 10.23 15.38 -14.80
C LEU A 244 9.75 14.16 -14.01
N LEU A 245 8.70 14.29 -13.19
CA LEU A 245 8.09 13.16 -12.50
C LEU A 245 7.57 12.10 -13.49
N LEU A 246 6.85 12.52 -14.54
CA LEU A 246 6.34 11.60 -15.56
C LEU A 246 7.48 10.85 -16.28
N LEU A 247 8.58 11.54 -16.58
CA LEU A 247 9.78 10.92 -17.14
C LEU A 247 10.39 9.90 -16.17
N LEU A 248 10.53 10.24 -14.88
CA LEU A 248 11.04 9.32 -13.85
C LEU A 248 10.13 8.09 -13.68
N LEU A 249 8.81 8.26 -13.72
CA LEU A 249 7.84 7.16 -13.65
C LEU A 249 7.88 6.25 -14.88
N SER A 250 8.32 6.75 -16.03
CA SER A 250 8.49 5.95 -17.25
C SER A 250 9.79 5.12 -17.27
N LEU A 251 10.80 5.54 -16.51
CA LEU A 251 12.15 4.94 -16.51
C LEU A 251 12.21 3.44 -16.11
N PRO A 252 11.38 2.93 -15.18
CA PRO A 252 11.24 1.50 -14.92
C PRO A 252 10.98 0.63 -16.16
N LEU A 253 10.40 1.18 -17.24
CA LEU A 253 10.22 0.47 -18.51
C LEU A 253 11.54 0.02 -19.12
N VAL A 254 12.61 0.81 -18.98
CA VAL A 254 13.95 0.47 -19.47
C VAL A 254 14.46 -0.81 -18.80
N ILE A 255 14.22 -0.97 -17.50
CA ILE A 255 14.57 -2.20 -16.78
C ILE A 255 13.78 -3.38 -17.32
N ALA A 256 12.47 -3.21 -17.51
CA ALA A 256 11.62 -4.30 -18.00
C ALA A 256 12.06 -4.78 -19.40
N VAL A 257 12.36 -3.85 -20.31
CA VAL A 257 12.87 -4.17 -21.64
C VAL A 257 14.24 -4.85 -21.56
N LYS A 258 15.15 -4.36 -20.71
CA LYS A 258 16.48 -4.96 -20.54
C LYS A 258 16.38 -6.37 -19.96
N ALA A 259 15.56 -6.57 -18.93
CA ALA A 259 15.33 -7.87 -18.31
C ALA A 259 14.78 -8.89 -19.31
N GLN A 260 13.87 -8.45 -20.18
CA GLN A 260 13.35 -9.30 -21.23
C GLN A 260 14.38 -9.63 -22.31
N LYS A 261 15.18 -8.66 -22.75
CA LYS A 261 16.26 -8.90 -23.72
C LYS A 261 17.27 -9.90 -23.17
N ASP A 262 17.69 -9.72 -21.91
CA ASP A 262 18.64 -10.60 -21.25
C ASP A 262 18.07 -12.03 -21.10
N TYR A 263 16.77 -12.16 -20.80
CA TYR A 263 16.08 -13.46 -20.80
C TYR A 263 16.03 -14.12 -22.19
N ALA A 264 15.67 -13.36 -23.23
CA ALA A 264 15.58 -13.87 -24.60
C ALA A 264 16.93 -14.34 -25.13
N MET A 265 18.01 -13.61 -24.85
CA MET A 265 19.37 -13.99 -25.25
C MET A 265 19.81 -15.32 -24.60
N ARG A 266 19.51 -15.52 -23.31
CA ARG A 266 19.84 -16.78 -22.61
C ARG A 266 19.02 -17.96 -23.11
N PHE A 267 17.72 -17.77 -23.31
CA PHE A 267 16.84 -18.81 -23.85
C PHE A 267 17.33 -19.29 -25.22
N GLN A 268 17.79 -18.37 -26.07
CA GLN A 268 18.35 -18.70 -27.37
C GLN A 268 19.70 -19.44 -27.25
N GLN A 269 20.53 -19.10 -26.26
CA GLN A 269 21.81 -19.76 -26.01
C GLN A 269 21.64 -21.20 -25.48
N GLU A 270 20.70 -21.44 -24.56
CA GLU A 270 20.36 -22.78 -24.06
C GLU A 270 19.86 -23.69 -25.19
N PHE A 271 18.96 -23.19 -26.04
CA PHE A 271 18.47 -23.95 -27.20
C PHE A 271 19.57 -24.26 -28.23
N SER A 272 20.55 -23.36 -28.39
CA SER A 272 21.67 -23.54 -29.32
C SER A 272 22.69 -24.58 -28.84
N ILE A 273 22.84 -24.75 -27.52
CA ILE A 273 23.76 -25.75 -26.94
C ILE A 273 23.18 -27.16 -27.06
N GLU A 274 21.85 -27.30 -26.94
CA GLU A 274 21.15 -28.58 -27.07
C GLU A 274 21.15 -29.14 -28.52
N THR A 275 21.38 -28.29 -29.52
CA THR A 275 21.43 -28.68 -30.95
C THR A 275 22.81 -29.11 -31.45
N THR A 276 23.86 -29.05 -30.63
CA THR A 276 25.17 -29.63 -30.96
C THR A 276 25.19 -31.14 -30.65
N PRO A 277 25.34 -32.04 -31.64
CA PRO A 277 25.27 -33.48 -31.39
C PRO A 277 26.52 -33.96 -30.65
N LEU A 278 26.37 -34.36 -29.39
CA LEU A 278 27.37 -35.11 -28.64
C LEU A 278 27.54 -36.50 -29.27
N LEU A 279 28.64 -36.69 -29.99
CA LEU A 279 29.12 -37.99 -30.44
C LEU A 279 29.79 -38.74 -29.27
N ASN A 280 29.29 -39.94 -28.96
CA ASN A 280 29.82 -40.99 -28.07
C ASN A 280 29.77 -40.70 -26.53
N LYS A 281 29.25 -41.58 -25.64
CA LYS A 281 29.09 -43.05 -25.62
C LYS A 281 28.05 -43.49 -24.57
N THR A 282 27.17 -44.43 -24.94
CA THR A 282 26.59 -45.57 -24.18
C THR A 282 26.22 -45.47 -22.69
N GLY A 283 24.94 -45.66 -22.39
CA GLY A 283 24.42 -46.15 -21.10
C GLY A 283 23.07 -45.55 -20.73
N HIS A 284 21.97 -46.28 -20.94
CA HIS A 284 20.67 -45.99 -20.32
C HIS A 284 20.80 -45.97 -18.77
N PRO A 285 19.97 -45.21 -18.03
CA PRO A 285 18.55 -45.06 -18.26
C PRO A 285 18.13 -43.68 -18.73
N THR A 286 17.05 -43.67 -19.48
CA THR A 286 16.11 -42.55 -19.58
C THR A 286 15.80 -42.01 -18.18
N ALA A 287 16.59 -41.04 -17.74
CA ALA A 287 16.10 -40.02 -16.82
C ALA A 287 15.13 -39.18 -17.66
N THR A 288 13.88 -39.63 -17.73
CA THR A 288 12.77 -38.69 -17.71
C THR A 288 13.13 -37.71 -16.60
N PHE A 289 13.58 -36.50 -16.95
CA PHE A 289 13.40 -35.33 -16.12
C PHE A 289 11.88 -35.14 -16.03
N GLY A 290 11.24 -36.06 -15.29
CA GLY A 290 10.07 -35.74 -14.53
C GLY A 290 10.54 -34.61 -13.65
N ASP A 291 10.18 -33.42 -14.07
CA ASP A 291 9.92 -32.28 -13.22
C ASP A 291 8.99 -32.81 -12.12
N GLU A 292 9.56 -33.49 -11.12
CA GLU A 292 8.96 -33.70 -9.81
C GLU A 292 8.87 -32.31 -9.19
N ARG A 293 7.98 -31.49 -9.75
CA ARG A 293 7.30 -30.42 -9.07
C ARG A 293 6.63 -31.10 -7.90
N VAL A 294 7.36 -31.23 -6.79
CA VAL A 294 6.71 -31.25 -5.48
C VAL A 294 5.91 -29.96 -5.49
N PRO A 295 4.57 -30.02 -5.63
CA PRO A 295 3.79 -28.80 -5.68
C PRO A 295 4.11 -28.07 -4.38
N LEU A 296 4.09 -26.73 -4.42
CA LEU A 296 3.80 -25.96 -3.21
C LEU A 296 2.36 -26.28 -2.77
N ASN A 297 2.05 -27.54 -2.46
CA ASN A 297 0.96 -27.95 -1.60
C ASN A 297 1.41 -27.61 -0.17
N GLU A 298 1.70 -26.33 0.05
CA GLU A 298 1.40 -25.72 1.34
C GLU A 298 -0.12 -25.78 1.46
N ASP A 299 -0.64 -26.07 2.65
CA ASP A 299 -2.09 -26.15 2.88
C ASP A 299 -2.72 -24.81 2.46
N GLU A 300 -3.17 -24.71 1.20
CA GLU A 300 -3.76 -23.49 0.66
C GLU A 300 -5.04 -23.24 1.42
N MET A 301 -4.99 -22.30 2.37
CA MET A 301 -6.13 -22.05 3.23
C MET A 301 -7.12 -21.18 2.46
N ASN A 302 -8.40 -21.51 2.56
CA ASN A 302 -9.45 -20.55 2.27
C ASN A 302 -9.66 -19.62 3.48
N LEU A 303 -10.47 -18.57 3.29
CA LEU A 303 -10.71 -17.58 4.34
C LEU A 303 -11.24 -18.23 5.64
N TRP A 304 -12.18 -19.16 5.52
CA TRP A 304 -12.80 -19.81 6.68
C TRP A 304 -11.78 -20.60 7.49
N GLN A 305 -10.95 -21.40 6.81
CA GLN A 305 -9.86 -22.13 7.44
C GLN A 305 -8.88 -21.19 8.12
N ALA A 306 -8.50 -20.08 7.47
CA ALA A 306 -7.57 -19.10 8.02
C ALA A 306 -8.12 -18.47 9.32
N VAL A 307 -9.38 -18.01 9.32
CA VAL A 307 -10.04 -17.38 10.50
C VAL A 307 -10.13 -18.33 11.69
N CYS A 308 -10.20 -19.64 11.46
CA CYS A 308 -10.18 -20.65 12.51
C CYS A 308 -8.78 -20.89 13.12
N THR A 309 -7.72 -20.27 12.60
CA THR A 309 -6.36 -20.43 13.13
C THR A 309 -5.98 -19.35 14.14
N GLY A 310 -5.16 -19.73 15.12
CA GLY A 310 -4.54 -18.76 16.03
C GLY A 310 -3.59 -17.78 15.31
N ASN A 311 -2.95 -18.19 14.22
CA ASN A 311 -2.04 -17.32 13.46
C ASN A 311 -2.78 -16.11 12.86
N PHE A 312 -4.00 -16.33 12.38
CA PHE A 312 -4.84 -15.27 11.82
C PHE A 312 -5.15 -14.21 12.86
N TRP A 313 -5.62 -14.62 14.05
CA TRP A 313 -5.97 -13.67 15.11
C TRP A 313 -4.77 -12.96 15.72
N LEU A 314 -3.63 -13.64 15.87
CA LEU A 314 -2.39 -12.97 16.29
C LEU A 314 -1.99 -11.89 15.28
N LEU A 315 -2.03 -12.20 13.99
CA LEU A 315 -1.73 -11.23 12.93
C LEU A 315 -2.76 -10.09 12.92
N PHE A 316 -4.05 -10.40 13.00
CA PHE A 316 -5.15 -9.43 13.03
C PHE A 316 -5.01 -8.45 14.19
N VAL A 317 -4.76 -8.94 15.41
CA VAL A 317 -4.61 -8.10 16.60
C VAL A 317 -3.36 -7.23 16.50
N SER A 318 -2.23 -7.76 16.02
CA SER A 318 -1.04 -6.94 15.76
C SER A 318 -1.32 -5.85 14.72
N MET A 319 -2.07 -6.14 13.65
CA MET A 319 -2.47 -5.14 12.66
C MET A 319 -3.45 -4.12 13.22
N LEU A 320 -4.39 -4.52 14.09
CA LEU A 320 -5.32 -3.60 14.75
C LEU A 320 -4.57 -2.58 15.58
N CYS A 321 -3.59 -3.04 16.37
CA CYS A 321 -2.73 -2.17 17.18
C CYS A 321 -1.87 -1.26 16.30
N GLY A 322 -1.26 -1.82 15.25
CA GLY A 322 -0.35 -1.11 14.34
C GLY A 322 -1.03 -0.14 13.38
N MET A 323 -1.82 -0.69 12.46
CA MET A 323 -2.51 0.07 11.42
C MET A 323 -3.56 1.01 12.03
N GLY A 324 -4.29 0.56 13.04
CA GLY A 324 -5.33 1.35 13.70
C GLY A 324 -4.79 2.62 14.33
N SER A 325 -3.73 2.52 15.16
CA SER A 325 -3.19 3.71 15.84
C SER A 325 -2.42 4.62 14.89
N GLY A 326 -1.77 4.07 13.87
CA GLY A 326 -1.17 4.84 12.78
C GLY A 326 -2.21 5.64 11.98
N LEU A 327 -3.34 5.02 11.63
CA LEU A 327 -4.45 5.68 10.94
C LEU A 327 -5.13 6.73 11.82
N ALA A 328 -5.30 6.46 13.12
CA ALA A 328 -5.81 7.46 14.06
C ALA A 328 -4.87 8.67 14.19
N THR A 329 -3.55 8.46 14.16
CA THR A 329 -2.57 9.56 14.22
C THR A 329 -2.70 10.51 13.02
N ILE A 330 -2.84 9.98 11.80
CA ILE A 330 -3.04 10.83 10.60
C ILE A 330 -4.41 11.50 10.60
N ASN A 331 -5.48 10.79 11.00
CA ASN A 331 -6.83 11.34 10.99
C ASN A 331 -7.00 12.54 11.96
N ASN A 332 -6.21 12.61 13.03
CA ASN A 332 -6.26 13.71 14.01
C ASN A 332 -5.05 14.65 13.91
N MET A 333 -4.21 14.53 12.87
CA MET A 333 -2.93 15.24 12.79
C MET A 333 -3.09 16.78 12.84
N SER A 334 -4.11 17.32 12.17
CA SER A 334 -4.40 18.75 12.19
C SER A 334 -4.80 19.23 13.59
N GLN A 335 -5.73 18.53 14.24
CA GLN A 335 -6.21 18.87 15.59
C GLN A 335 -5.08 18.81 16.62
N ILE A 336 -4.19 17.82 16.53
CA ILE A 336 -3.01 17.70 17.38
C ILE A 336 -2.06 18.88 17.14
N GLY A 337 -1.77 19.18 15.87
CA GLY A 337 -0.90 20.31 15.51
C GLY A 337 -1.41 21.65 16.03
N GLU A 338 -2.70 21.93 15.83
CA GLU A 338 -3.36 23.15 16.29
C GLU A 338 -3.26 23.31 17.81
N SER A 339 -3.53 22.24 18.57
CA SER A 339 -3.43 22.27 20.03
C SER A 339 -2.01 22.53 20.54
N LEU A 340 -0.99 22.12 19.78
CA LEU A 340 0.42 22.29 20.11
C LEU A 340 1.01 23.58 19.52
N HIS A 341 0.17 24.47 18.99
CA HIS A 341 0.54 25.75 18.36
C HIS A 341 1.44 25.62 17.12
N TYR A 342 1.32 24.52 16.37
CA TYR A 342 1.90 24.45 15.03
C TYR A 342 1.14 25.38 14.08
N THR A 343 1.89 26.02 13.18
CA THR A 343 1.31 26.82 12.10
C THR A 343 0.63 25.92 11.06
N THR A 344 -0.34 26.46 10.32
CA THR A 344 -1.03 25.72 9.24
C THR A 344 -0.06 25.20 8.17
N THR A 345 1.01 25.95 7.87
CA THR A 345 2.05 25.53 6.93
C THR A 345 2.85 24.33 7.45
N GLU A 346 3.18 24.30 8.74
CA GLU A 346 3.84 23.15 9.37
C GLU A 346 2.95 21.91 9.37
N ILE A 347 1.66 22.06 9.72
CA ILE A 347 0.67 20.97 9.70
C ILE A 347 0.52 20.41 8.29
N ASN A 348 0.35 21.27 7.29
CA ASN A 348 0.24 20.85 5.89
C ASN A 348 1.52 20.13 5.41
N SER A 349 2.69 20.58 5.87
CA SER A 349 3.97 19.92 5.58
C SER A 349 4.04 18.51 6.17
N LEU A 350 3.59 18.34 7.43
CA LEU A 350 3.53 17.04 8.11
C LEU A 350 2.62 16.05 7.37
N ILE A 351 1.41 16.49 7.02
CA ILE A 351 0.42 15.68 6.29
C ILE A 351 0.95 15.30 4.91
N SER A 352 1.60 16.23 4.21
CA SER A 352 2.16 15.97 2.88
C SER A 352 3.33 14.97 2.94
N LEU A 353 4.24 15.15 3.90
CA LEU A 353 5.41 14.26 4.08
C LEU A 353 5.03 12.88 4.62
N TRP A 354 3.86 12.72 5.25
CA TRP A 354 3.36 11.41 5.70
C TRP A 354 3.36 10.36 4.57
N SER A 355 3.02 10.76 3.35
CA SER A 355 3.02 9.85 2.19
C SER A 355 4.42 9.32 1.88
N ILE A 356 5.46 10.13 2.08
CA ILE A 356 6.87 9.73 1.91
C ILE A 356 7.27 8.74 3.01
N TRP A 357 6.94 9.03 4.27
CA TRP A 357 7.22 8.12 5.39
C TRP A 357 6.50 6.79 5.23
N ASN A 358 5.24 6.85 4.80
CA ASN A 358 4.45 5.66 4.48
C ASN A 358 5.07 4.83 3.37
N PHE A 359 5.53 5.47 2.29
CA PHE A 359 6.27 4.80 1.21
C PHE A 359 7.53 4.11 1.73
N LEU A 360 8.40 4.84 2.45
CA LEU A 360 9.66 4.29 2.97
C LEU A 360 9.41 3.11 3.90
N GLY A 361 8.36 3.18 4.73
CA GLY A 361 7.90 2.08 5.54
C GLY A 361 7.50 0.85 4.73
N ARG A 362 6.63 1.04 3.72
CA ARG A 362 6.12 -0.04 2.85
C ARG A 362 7.23 -0.71 2.04
N PHE A 363 8.02 0.10 1.34
CA PHE A 363 9.12 -0.37 0.52
C PHE A 363 10.22 -0.99 1.41
N GLY A 364 10.67 -0.27 2.44
CA GLY A 364 11.77 -0.68 3.30
C GLY A 364 11.49 -1.98 4.04
N ALA A 365 10.32 -2.12 4.69
CA ALA A 365 10.00 -3.35 5.41
C ALA A 365 9.87 -4.57 4.49
N GLY A 366 9.31 -4.38 3.29
CA GLY A 366 9.22 -5.43 2.28
C GLY A 366 10.60 -5.91 1.82
N TYR A 367 11.45 -4.96 1.42
CA TYR A 367 12.82 -5.22 0.95
C TYR A 367 13.72 -5.82 2.03
N VAL A 368 13.75 -5.20 3.21
CA VAL A 368 14.62 -5.64 4.32
C VAL A 368 14.19 -7.02 4.82
N SER A 369 12.90 -7.29 4.94
CA SER A 369 12.43 -8.61 5.38
C SER A 369 12.79 -9.72 4.39
N ASP A 370 12.79 -9.46 3.08
CA ASP A 370 13.31 -10.39 2.07
C ASP A 370 14.80 -10.65 2.27
N VAL A 371 15.61 -9.60 2.44
CA VAL A 371 17.06 -9.74 2.61
C VAL A 371 17.39 -10.62 3.82
N PHE A 372 16.69 -10.42 4.94
CA PHE A 372 16.92 -11.21 6.16
C PHE A 372 16.33 -12.62 6.08
N LEU A 373 15.21 -12.82 5.37
CA LEU A 373 14.70 -14.15 5.08
C LEU A 373 15.71 -14.96 4.26
N HIS A 374 16.27 -14.35 3.21
CA HIS A 374 17.26 -15.00 2.34
C HIS A 374 18.62 -15.23 3.01
N LYS A 375 19.13 -14.26 3.79
CA LYS A 375 20.46 -14.37 4.42
C LYS A 375 20.47 -15.16 5.73
N LYS A 376 19.41 -15.06 6.52
CA LYS A 376 19.38 -15.57 7.91
C LYS A 376 18.19 -16.49 8.21
N GLY A 377 17.28 -16.71 7.25
CA GLY A 377 16.07 -17.48 7.49
C GLY A 377 15.12 -16.85 8.51
N CYS A 378 15.20 -15.53 8.70
CA CYS A 378 14.47 -14.85 9.75
C CYS A 378 12.96 -14.85 9.45
N ALA A 379 12.14 -15.30 10.41
CA ALA A 379 10.69 -15.27 10.26
C ALA A 379 10.16 -13.83 10.23
N ARG A 380 9.37 -13.48 9.21
CA ARG A 380 8.91 -12.12 8.98
C ARG A 380 8.08 -11.49 10.10
N PRO A 381 7.30 -12.22 10.92
CA PRO A 381 6.62 -11.63 12.06
C PRO A 381 7.53 -10.89 13.04
N LEU A 382 8.84 -11.19 13.09
CA LEU A 382 9.80 -10.40 13.86
C LEU A 382 9.84 -8.94 13.42
N PHE A 383 9.74 -8.66 12.11
CA PHE A 383 9.72 -7.30 11.60
C PHE A 383 8.45 -6.56 12.01
N ILE A 384 7.31 -7.23 12.14
CA ILE A 384 6.10 -6.62 12.72
C ILE A 384 6.37 -6.22 14.17
N ALA A 385 6.98 -7.09 14.96
CA ALA A 385 7.30 -6.80 16.35
C ALA A 385 8.26 -5.60 16.47
N ILE A 386 9.34 -5.58 15.69
CA ILE A 386 10.27 -4.43 15.63
C ILE A 386 9.54 -3.16 15.23
N THR A 387 8.69 -3.22 14.20
CA THR A 387 7.89 -2.07 13.77
C THR A 387 6.99 -1.57 14.90
N LEU A 388 6.29 -2.44 15.64
CA LEU A 388 5.40 -2.04 16.72
C LEU A 388 6.16 -1.50 17.95
N ALA A 389 7.34 -2.04 18.25
CA ALA A 389 8.24 -1.49 19.26
C ALA A 389 8.69 -0.07 18.89
N THR A 390 9.14 0.14 17.65
CA THR A 390 9.49 1.48 17.14
C THR A 390 8.28 2.41 17.12
N MET A 391 7.10 1.90 16.79
CA MET A 391 5.87 2.67 16.79
C MET A 391 5.47 3.11 18.21
N THR A 392 5.73 2.29 19.22
CA THR A 392 5.55 2.64 20.63
C THR A 392 6.38 3.87 21.00
N VAL A 393 7.67 3.89 20.58
CA VAL A 393 8.54 5.05 20.77
C VAL A 393 7.98 6.28 20.05
N GLY A 394 7.49 6.13 18.82
CA GLY A 394 6.85 7.22 18.07
C GLY A 394 5.65 7.85 18.80
N HIS A 395 4.78 7.02 19.39
CA HIS A 395 3.64 7.53 20.17
C HIS A 395 4.08 8.21 21.47
N ILE A 396 5.11 7.68 22.16
CA ILE A 396 5.69 8.32 23.36
C ILE A 396 6.29 9.69 23.01
N VAL A 397 6.97 9.80 21.87
CA VAL A 397 7.51 11.07 21.37
C VAL A 397 6.38 12.09 21.19
N ILE A 398 5.26 11.72 20.56
CA ILE A 398 4.13 12.64 20.41
C ILE A 398 3.54 13.01 21.78
N ALA A 399 3.33 12.02 22.66
CA ALA A 399 2.80 12.23 24.02
C ALA A 399 3.63 13.21 24.86
N SER A 400 4.96 13.20 24.69
CA SER A 400 5.89 13.97 25.52
C SER A 400 5.81 15.49 25.32
N GLY A 401 5.22 15.97 24.22
CA GLY A 401 4.88 17.38 24.09
C GLY A 401 6.04 18.37 23.88
N PHE A 402 7.29 17.89 23.70
CA PHE A 402 8.43 18.80 23.49
C PHE A 402 8.38 19.49 22.12
N SER A 403 9.15 20.58 21.96
CA SER A 403 9.18 21.35 20.71
C SER A 403 9.53 20.46 19.50
N LYS A 404 8.72 20.52 18.44
CA LYS A 404 8.86 19.69 17.23
C LYS A 404 8.61 18.19 17.45
N ASN A 405 7.98 17.77 18.55
CA ASN A 405 7.59 16.38 18.79
C ASN A 405 6.78 15.75 17.64
N LEU A 406 5.83 16.49 17.05
CA LEU A 406 4.95 16.00 16.00
C LEU A 406 5.71 15.75 14.69
N TYR A 407 6.80 16.49 14.43
CA TYR A 407 7.71 16.21 13.31
C TYR A 407 8.39 14.86 13.48
N ILE A 408 9.02 14.63 14.63
CA ILE A 408 9.72 13.37 14.90
C ILE A 408 8.72 12.20 14.97
N GLY A 409 7.61 12.40 15.66
CA GLY A 409 6.52 11.44 15.81
C GLY A 409 5.91 11.03 14.48
N SER A 410 5.58 11.99 13.60
CA SER A 410 5.00 11.69 12.29
C SER A 410 5.93 10.89 11.39
N VAL A 411 7.25 11.15 11.42
CA VAL A 411 8.25 10.35 10.68
C VAL A 411 8.25 8.91 11.17
N VAL A 412 8.41 8.72 12.49
CA VAL A 412 8.53 7.39 13.10
C VAL A 412 7.24 6.59 12.94
N VAL A 413 6.08 7.18 13.28
CA VAL A 413 4.78 6.52 13.16
C VAL A 413 4.42 6.30 11.69
N GLY A 414 4.70 7.25 10.80
CA GLY A 414 4.43 7.13 9.36
C GLY A 414 5.19 5.97 8.70
N ILE A 415 6.49 5.82 9.01
CA ILE A 415 7.29 4.67 8.57
C ILE A 415 6.70 3.37 9.13
N CYS A 416 6.40 3.33 10.43
CA CYS A 416 5.88 2.11 11.06
C CYS A 416 4.51 1.70 10.48
N TYR A 417 3.61 2.67 10.29
CA TYR A 417 2.32 2.49 9.66
C TYR A 417 2.49 1.93 8.24
N GLY A 418 3.42 2.49 7.45
CA GLY A 418 3.76 1.97 6.13
C GLY A 418 4.27 0.52 6.16
N SER A 419 5.17 0.19 7.09
CA SER A 419 5.73 -1.16 7.21
C SER A 419 4.68 -2.25 7.42
N GLN A 420 3.65 -1.97 8.23
CA GLN A 420 2.53 -2.91 8.45
C GLN A 420 1.82 -3.30 7.14
N TRP A 421 1.61 -2.32 6.24
CA TRP A 421 0.93 -2.52 4.95
C TRP A 421 1.68 -3.40 3.94
N SER A 422 2.99 -3.59 4.15
CA SER A 422 3.85 -4.42 3.30
C SER A 422 4.17 -5.78 3.93
N LEU A 423 4.37 -5.81 5.25
CA LEU A 423 4.61 -7.06 5.98
C LEU A 423 3.36 -7.93 6.05
N MET A 424 2.18 -7.36 6.32
CA MET A 424 0.93 -8.12 6.45
C MET A 424 0.62 -8.99 5.21
N PRO A 425 0.59 -8.47 3.98
CA PRO A 425 0.21 -9.30 2.84
C PRO A 425 1.29 -10.36 2.58
N THR A 426 2.57 -10.00 2.71
CA THR A 426 3.69 -10.93 2.54
C THR A 426 3.62 -12.11 3.52
N ILE A 427 3.37 -11.83 4.80
CA ILE A 427 3.18 -12.86 5.82
C ILE A 427 1.91 -13.67 5.55
N THR A 428 0.86 -13.02 5.04
CA THR A 428 -0.38 -13.71 4.67
C THR A 428 -0.14 -14.75 3.58
N SER A 429 0.61 -14.40 2.52
CA SER A 429 0.95 -15.37 1.46
C SER A 429 1.81 -16.52 1.96
N GLU A 430 2.69 -16.27 2.92
CA GLU A 430 3.60 -17.29 3.46
C GLU A 430 2.91 -18.23 4.45
N ILE A 431 2.04 -17.72 5.33
CA ILE A 431 1.38 -18.55 6.36
C ILE A 431 0.15 -19.28 5.82
N PHE A 432 -0.65 -18.63 4.95
CA PHE A 432 -1.96 -19.14 4.53
C PHE A 432 -2.02 -19.55 3.05
N GLY A 433 -0.94 -19.35 2.30
CA GLY A 433 -0.84 -19.65 0.87
C GLY A 433 -1.29 -18.49 -0.04
N VAL A 434 -0.94 -18.59 -1.32
CA VAL A 434 -1.06 -17.49 -2.29
C VAL A 434 -2.45 -17.45 -2.96
N ARG A 435 -3.14 -18.58 -3.11
CA ARG A 435 -4.40 -18.66 -3.87
C ARG A 435 -5.51 -17.76 -3.36
N ASN A 436 -5.77 -17.79 -2.05
CA ASN A 436 -6.80 -16.97 -1.41
C ASN A 436 -6.20 -15.81 -0.60
N MET A 437 -4.91 -15.53 -0.80
CA MET A 437 -4.17 -14.47 -0.11
C MET A 437 -4.92 -13.13 -0.20
N GLY A 438 -5.43 -12.79 -1.39
CA GLY A 438 -6.25 -11.60 -1.63
C GLY A 438 -7.39 -11.45 -0.62
N THR A 439 -8.20 -12.50 -0.47
CA THR A 439 -9.35 -12.52 0.44
C THR A 439 -8.92 -12.43 1.90
N ILE A 440 -7.89 -13.20 2.27
CA ILE A 440 -7.42 -13.27 3.66
C ILE A 440 -6.79 -11.95 4.09
N PHE A 441 -5.88 -11.39 3.29
CA PHE A 441 -5.18 -10.16 3.66
C PHE A 441 -6.15 -8.98 3.74
N ASN A 442 -7.15 -8.91 2.84
CA ASN A 442 -8.15 -7.84 2.89
C ASN A 442 -9.09 -8.00 4.09
N THR A 443 -9.31 -9.23 4.56
CA THR A 443 -10.05 -9.46 5.82
C THR A 443 -9.23 -8.99 7.02
N ILE A 444 -7.92 -9.24 7.03
CA ILE A 444 -7.01 -8.73 8.05
C ILE A 444 -6.96 -7.20 8.02
N ALA A 445 -6.98 -6.59 6.82
CA ALA A 445 -6.96 -5.13 6.65
C ALA A 445 -8.16 -4.41 7.30
N ILE A 446 -9.28 -5.11 7.57
CA ILE A 446 -10.42 -4.57 8.33
C ILE A 446 -10.01 -4.14 9.74
N ALA A 447 -8.94 -4.72 10.30
CA ALA A 447 -8.35 -4.30 11.56
C ALA A 447 -7.98 -2.79 11.58
N SER A 448 -7.63 -2.21 10.44
CA SER A 448 -7.26 -0.79 10.29
C SER A 448 -8.42 0.16 10.61
N PRO A 449 -9.57 0.12 9.90
CA PRO A 449 -10.70 0.99 10.23
C PRO A 449 -11.32 0.68 11.61
N ILE A 450 -11.32 -0.57 12.06
CA ILE A 450 -11.77 -0.92 13.42
C ILE A 450 -10.88 -0.24 14.47
N GLY A 451 -9.56 -0.40 14.35
CA GLY A 451 -8.60 0.22 15.26
C GLY A 451 -8.66 1.74 15.19
N SER A 452 -8.73 2.32 13.99
CA SER A 452 -8.85 3.77 13.81
C SER A 452 -10.11 4.33 14.47
N TYR A 453 -11.28 3.68 14.33
CA TYR A 453 -12.48 4.11 15.03
C TYR A 453 -12.29 4.11 16.55
N ILE A 454 -11.70 3.04 17.10
CA ILE A 454 -11.43 2.94 18.55
C ILE A 454 -10.48 4.07 18.98
N PHE A 455 -9.34 4.24 18.32
CA PHE A 455 -8.31 5.17 18.78
C PHE A 455 -8.59 6.63 18.40
N SER A 456 -9.13 6.89 17.21
CA SER A 456 -9.47 8.24 16.76
C SER A 456 -10.70 8.79 17.47
N VAL A 457 -11.80 8.04 17.47
CA VAL A 457 -13.09 8.56 17.98
C VAL A 457 -13.21 8.32 19.48
N ARG A 458 -12.99 7.08 19.94
CA ARG A 458 -13.25 6.70 21.34
C ARG A 458 -12.12 7.06 22.30
N VAL A 459 -10.89 7.20 21.81
CA VAL A 459 -9.75 7.60 22.65
C VAL A 459 -9.43 9.07 22.42
N ILE A 460 -8.95 9.45 21.23
CA ILE A 460 -8.47 10.81 20.96
C ILE A 460 -9.62 11.82 21.09
N GLY A 461 -10.70 11.68 20.32
CA GLY A 461 -11.83 12.60 20.34
C GLY A 461 -12.48 12.73 21.71
N TYR A 462 -12.87 11.60 22.32
CA TYR A 462 -13.49 11.62 23.65
C TYR A 462 -12.63 12.27 24.75
N ILE A 463 -11.32 12.01 24.76
CA ILE A 463 -10.41 12.64 25.75
C ILE A 463 -10.26 14.14 25.45
N TYR A 464 -10.12 14.51 24.17
CA TYR A 464 -10.03 15.91 23.77
C TYR A 464 -11.26 16.69 24.20
N ASP A 465 -12.46 16.21 23.88
CA ASP A 465 -13.74 16.87 24.19
C ASP A 465 -13.96 17.01 25.71
N LYS A 466 -13.44 16.07 26.51
CA LYS A 466 -13.54 16.13 27.97
C LYS A 466 -12.64 17.22 28.58
N VAL A 467 -11.54 17.54 27.92
CA VAL A 467 -10.52 18.49 28.39
C VAL A 467 -10.70 19.87 27.76
N ALA A 468 -11.33 19.94 26.59
CA ALA A 468 -11.70 21.19 25.96
C ALA A 468 -12.68 21.99 26.84
N THR A 469 -12.18 23.05 27.47
CA THR A 469 -12.96 23.99 28.27
C THR A 469 -12.73 25.40 27.73
N GLY A 470 -13.72 25.99 27.03
CA GLY A 470 -13.60 27.36 26.50
C GLY A 470 -14.63 27.71 25.42
N GLU A 471 -14.61 28.97 24.95
CA GLU A 471 -15.33 29.37 23.73
C GLU A 471 -14.77 28.60 22.52
N HIS A 472 -15.66 28.01 21.71
CA HIS A 472 -15.36 27.18 20.53
C HIS A 472 -14.85 25.74 20.78
N ASP A 473 -15.07 25.14 21.95
CA ASP A 473 -14.76 23.72 22.24
C ASP A 473 -13.32 23.30 21.86
N SER A 474 -12.36 24.22 22.01
CA SER A 474 -10.97 24.01 21.62
C SER A 474 -10.06 23.77 22.83
N CYS A 475 -9.05 22.90 22.68
CA CYS A 475 -8.08 22.55 23.72
C CYS A 475 -6.66 22.89 23.25
N PHE A 476 -5.87 23.53 24.13
CA PHE A 476 -4.49 23.92 23.83
C PHE A 476 -3.50 23.33 24.85
N GLY A 477 -2.35 22.89 24.35
CA GLY A 477 -1.28 22.31 25.13
C GLY A 477 -1.24 20.79 25.10
N THR A 478 -0.20 20.24 25.71
CA THR A 478 0.14 18.81 25.63
C THR A 478 -0.89 17.91 26.30
N HIS A 479 -1.55 18.40 27.34
CA HIS A 479 -2.55 17.66 28.11
C HIS A 479 -3.78 17.24 27.29
N CYS A 480 -4.07 17.92 26.16
CA CYS A 480 -5.17 17.57 25.25
C CYS A 480 -5.00 16.18 24.61
N PHE A 481 -3.75 15.72 24.43
CA PHE A 481 -3.47 14.48 23.69
C PHE A 481 -2.50 13.53 24.40
N MET A 482 -1.77 13.99 25.43
CA MET A 482 -0.77 13.19 26.14
C MET A 482 -1.31 11.83 26.57
N VAL A 483 -2.47 11.79 27.24
CA VAL A 483 -3.08 10.54 27.71
C VAL A 483 -3.47 9.64 26.54
N SER A 484 -4.07 10.21 25.49
CA SER A 484 -4.46 9.47 24.28
C SER A 484 -3.26 8.78 23.62
N PHE A 485 -2.13 9.47 23.50
CA PHE A 485 -0.91 8.91 22.92
C PHE A 485 -0.19 7.93 23.84
N LEU A 486 -0.27 8.08 25.17
CA LEU A 486 0.21 7.06 26.11
C LEU A 486 -0.61 5.76 26.05
N ILE A 487 -1.93 5.87 25.86
CA ILE A 487 -2.79 4.71 25.60
C ILE A 487 -2.39 4.04 24.29
N MET A 488 -2.23 4.80 23.20
CA MET A 488 -1.79 4.25 21.92
C MET A 488 -0.39 3.63 21.98
N ALA A 489 0.55 4.20 22.74
CA ALA A 489 1.85 3.61 22.98
C ALA A 489 1.73 2.25 23.70
N SER A 490 0.88 2.18 24.74
CA SER A 490 0.62 0.93 25.48
C SER A 490 0.00 -0.14 24.57
N VAL A 491 -0.93 0.26 23.70
CA VAL A 491 -1.55 -0.64 22.70
C VAL A 491 -0.53 -1.11 21.66
N ALA A 492 0.33 -0.22 21.16
CA ALA A 492 1.39 -0.59 20.21
C ALA A 492 2.39 -1.57 20.86
N PHE A 493 2.74 -1.37 22.12
CA PHE A 493 3.58 -2.29 22.89
C PHE A 493 2.91 -3.65 23.07
N PHE A 494 1.63 -3.69 23.43
CA PHE A 494 0.85 -4.92 23.48
C PHE A 494 0.85 -5.64 22.12
N GLY A 495 0.61 -4.90 21.03
CA GLY A 495 0.70 -5.45 19.66
C GLY A 495 2.07 -6.05 19.34
N CYS A 496 3.16 -5.45 19.84
CA CYS A 496 4.51 -6.00 19.72
C CYS A 496 4.64 -7.36 20.41
N LEU A 497 4.11 -7.50 21.63
CA LEU A 497 4.10 -8.78 22.35
C LEU A 497 3.30 -9.86 21.59
N VAL A 498 2.14 -9.48 21.02
CA VAL A 498 1.34 -10.37 20.16
C VAL A 498 2.11 -10.78 18.90
N ALA A 499 2.83 -9.86 18.28
CA ALA A 499 3.65 -10.14 17.10
C ALA A 499 4.85 -11.06 17.44
N LEU A 500 5.44 -10.91 18.63
CA LEU A 500 6.46 -11.84 19.14
C LEU A 500 5.89 -13.24 19.36
N ALA A 501 4.67 -13.36 19.89
CA ALA A 501 3.99 -14.65 20.02
C ALA A 501 3.77 -15.30 18.65
N LEU A 502 3.35 -14.53 17.64
CA LEU A 502 3.25 -15.01 16.26
C LEU A 502 4.61 -15.47 15.72
N PHE A 503 5.67 -14.67 15.93
CA PHE A 503 7.03 -15.01 15.54
C PHE A 503 7.48 -16.36 16.11
N PHE A 504 7.35 -16.57 17.42
CA PHE A 504 7.74 -17.82 18.06
C PHE A 504 6.92 -19.01 17.55
N ARG A 505 5.62 -18.81 17.31
CA ARG A 505 4.73 -19.84 16.78
C ARG A 505 5.07 -20.23 15.34
N THR A 506 5.47 -19.27 14.50
CA THR A 506 5.82 -19.53 13.09
C THR A 506 7.29 -19.85 12.86
N ARG A 507 8.17 -19.72 13.86
CA ARG A 507 9.62 -19.89 13.69
C ARG A 507 9.99 -21.23 13.04
N ARG A 508 9.45 -22.34 13.54
CA ARG A 508 9.70 -23.69 12.99
C ARG A 508 9.21 -23.84 11.55
N PHE A 509 8.15 -23.12 11.19
CA PHE A 509 7.62 -23.12 9.82
C PHE A 509 8.60 -22.42 8.86
N TYR A 510 9.10 -21.23 9.22
CA TYR A 510 10.10 -20.51 8.42
C TYR A 510 11.43 -21.27 8.31
N GLU A 511 11.88 -21.94 9.38
CA GLU A 511 13.08 -22.80 9.33
C GLU A 511 12.94 -23.91 8.27
N ARG A 512 11.76 -24.51 8.11
CA ARG A 512 11.48 -25.52 7.07
C ARG A 512 11.46 -24.91 5.66
N ILE A 513 10.93 -23.69 5.48
CA ILE A 513 10.94 -22.99 4.18
C ILE A 513 12.39 -22.79 3.71
N VAL A 514 13.26 -22.32 4.61
CA VAL A 514 14.67 -22.05 4.31
C VAL A 514 15.40 -23.34 3.94
N GLN A 515 15.19 -24.42 4.69
CA GLN A 515 15.78 -25.73 4.39
C GLN A 515 15.32 -26.28 3.03
N ARG A 516 14.05 -26.09 2.64
CA ARG A 516 13.54 -26.51 1.33
C ARG A 516 14.13 -25.69 0.19
N ARG A 517 14.32 -24.37 0.38
CA ARG A 517 14.98 -23.51 -0.62
C ARG A 517 16.44 -23.89 -0.83
N LEU A 518 17.17 -24.19 0.25
CA LEU A 518 18.56 -24.66 0.16
C LEU A 518 18.70 -26.00 -0.58
N ARG A 519 17.64 -26.82 -0.65
CA ARG A 519 17.64 -28.07 -1.45
C ARG A 519 17.31 -27.84 -2.94
N ARG A 520 16.82 -26.66 -3.32
CA ARG A 520 16.48 -26.29 -4.70
C ARG A 520 17.60 -25.54 -5.42
N MET A 521 18.56 -24.99 -4.66
CA MET A 521 19.83 -24.47 -5.15
C MET A 521 20.84 -25.59 -5.21
#